data_AF-A0A966USR6-F1
#
_entry.id   AF-A0A966USR6-F1
#
_cell.length_a   1.000
_cell.length_b   1.000
_cell.length_c   1.000
_cell.angle_alpha   90.00
_cell.angle_beta   90.00
_cell.angle_gamma   90.00
#
_symmetry.space_group_name_H-M   'P 1'
#
loop_
_entity.id
_entity.type
_entity.pdbx_description
1 polymer ?
#
loop_
_entity_poly.entity_id
_entity_poly.type
_entity_poly.pdbx_seq_one_letter_code
_entity_poly.pdbx_strand_id
1 'polypeptide(L)'
;MTKITSASFSAQSSVAVDSCFSSTYTRYLINYTITTVSSAGIDLQFQWRYAGPTTQTSDYYGIVVPTQRGASSTNTVSENAAQLTLCNNLQASPEYTAGMINVDRVGNSSDNPLLWGNGFWGYYTGFMNYGGYQNVARTYTGFLLKTDSGTMTGTYSVYGVSN
;
A
#
# COMPACT_ATOMS: atom_id res chain seq x y z
N MET A 1 12.90 -1.02 16.08
CA MET A 1 11.73 -1.42 15.26
C MET A 1 11.03 -2.59 15.94
N THR A 2 9.71 -2.55 16.06
CA THR A 2 8.90 -3.55 16.76
C THR A 2 7.82 -4.06 15.81
N LYS A 3 7.66 -5.37 15.68
CA LYS A 3 6.59 -5.96 14.86
C LYS A 3 5.24 -5.73 15.52
N ILE A 4 4.29 -5.17 14.79
CA ILE A 4 2.92 -4.89 15.25
C ILE A 4 1.98 -6.03 14.84
N THR A 5 1.99 -6.39 13.56
CA THR A 5 1.12 -7.44 13.02
C THR A 5 1.68 -8.01 11.71
N SER A 6 1.22 -9.20 11.33
CA SER A 6 1.48 -9.82 10.03
C SER A 6 0.44 -10.89 9.74
N ALA A 7 0.13 -11.11 8.47
CA ALA A 7 -0.67 -12.25 8.05
C ALA A 7 -0.29 -12.72 6.64
N SER A 8 -0.64 -13.96 6.34
CA SER A 8 -0.78 -14.48 4.97
C SER A 8 -2.25 -14.50 4.58
N PHE A 9 -2.56 -14.22 3.33
CA PHE A 9 -3.92 -14.27 2.78
C PHE A 9 -3.91 -14.91 1.41
N SER A 10 -5.04 -15.51 1.01
CA SER A 10 -5.19 -16.19 -0.27
C SER A 10 -6.49 -15.81 -0.96
N ALA A 11 -6.40 -15.54 -2.27
CA ALA A 11 -7.52 -15.23 -3.15
C ALA A 11 -8.49 -14.16 -2.61
N GLN A 12 -7.93 -13.06 -2.07
CA GLN A 12 -8.70 -11.93 -1.56
C GLN A 12 -8.69 -10.78 -2.56
N SER A 13 -9.83 -10.11 -2.79
CA SER A 13 -9.88 -8.85 -3.55
C SER A 13 -9.40 -7.66 -2.70
N SER A 14 -9.47 -7.80 -1.37
CA SER A 14 -8.97 -6.79 -0.43
C SER A 14 -8.60 -7.40 0.93
N VAL A 15 -7.65 -6.78 1.62
CA VAL A 15 -7.14 -7.17 2.93
C VAL A 15 -7.07 -5.94 3.81
N ALA A 16 -7.99 -5.86 4.78
CA ALA A 16 -8.02 -4.79 5.77
C ALA A 16 -7.08 -5.13 6.93
N VAL A 17 -6.27 -4.15 7.34
CA VAL A 17 -5.36 -4.24 8.48
C VAL A 17 -5.69 -3.10 9.44
N ASP A 18 -6.60 -3.39 10.37
CA ASP A 18 -7.12 -2.43 11.35
C ASP A 18 -6.29 -2.41 12.63
N SER A 19 -6.34 -1.29 13.35
CA SER A 19 -5.65 -1.07 14.64
C SER A 19 -4.15 -1.36 14.62
N CYS A 20 -3.49 -1.13 13.48
CA CYS A 20 -2.05 -1.33 13.32
C CYS A 20 -1.23 -0.04 13.46
N PHE A 21 -1.89 1.13 13.46
CA PHE A 21 -1.30 2.42 13.78
C PHE A 21 -1.86 2.95 15.10
N SER A 22 -0.98 3.44 15.97
CA SER A 22 -1.28 3.88 17.33
C SER A 22 -0.39 5.05 17.74
N SER A 23 -0.66 5.59 18.93
CA SER A 23 0.17 6.63 19.55
C SER A 23 1.56 6.17 19.98
N THR A 24 1.82 4.85 19.94
CA THR A 24 3.06 4.27 20.44
C THR A 24 4.25 4.62 19.56
N TYR A 25 4.05 4.75 18.25
CA TYR A 25 5.10 5.03 17.29
C TYR A 25 4.73 6.22 16.42
N THR A 26 5.69 7.09 16.13
CA THR A 26 5.53 8.22 15.20
C THR A 26 5.62 7.78 13.74
N ARG A 27 6.32 6.67 13.47
CA ARG A 27 6.55 6.17 12.12
C ARG A 27 6.40 4.65 12.05
N TYR A 28 5.85 4.19 10.93
CA TYR A 28 5.61 2.77 10.66
C TYR A 28 6.26 2.33 9.35
N LEU A 29 6.60 1.05 9.28
CA LEU A 29 7.06 0.36 8.07
C LEU A 29 6.12 -0.80 7.78
N ILE A 30 5.64 -0.90 6.54
CA ILE A 30 4.83 -2.00 6.04
C ILE A 30 5.64 -2.72 4.96
N ASN A 31 5.85 -4.02 5.12
CA ASN A 31 6.42 -4.87 4.07
C ASN A 31 5.31 -5.74 3.47
N TYR A 32 5.35 -5.97 2.17
CA TYR A 32 4.42 -6.86 1.48
C TYR A 32 5.10 -7.72 0.41
N THR A 33 4.50 -8.87 0.11
CA THR A 33 4.80 -9.70 -1.05
C THR A 33 3.50 -10.29 -1.57
N ILE A 34 3.14 -9.98 -2.82
CA ILE A 34 1.82 -10.20 -3.39
C ILE A 34 1.94 -10.70 -4.84
N THR A 35 1.04 -11.61 -5.23
CA THR A 35 0.79 -12.05 -6.61
C THR A 35 -0.72 -12.01 -6.87
N THR A 36 -1.16 -11.85 -8.12
CA THR A 36 -2.57 -12.05 -8.49
C THR A 36 -2.86 -13.53 -8.73
N VAL A 37 -4.09 -13.96 -8.45
CA VAL A 37 -4.57 -15.31 -8.78
C VAL A 37 -5.65 -15.32 -9.87
N SER A 38 -6.05 -14.15 -10.37
CA SER A 38 -7.04 -13.98 -11.43
C SER A 38 -6.37 -13.91 -12.81
N SER A 39 -5.95 -12.72 -13.23
CA SER A 39 -5.26 -12.46 -14.50
C SER A 39 -4.15 -11.44 -14.26
N ALA A 40 -3.04 -11.54 -14.99
CA ALA A 40 -2.06 -10.47 -15.05
C ALA A 40 -2.73 -9.17 -15.53
N GLY A 41 -2.19 -8.01 -15.15
CA GLY A 41 -2.76 -6.72 -15.56
C GLY A 41 -3.54 -5.98 -14.50
N ILE A 42 -3.62 -6.49 -13.27
CA ILE A 42 -4.39 -5.83 -12.19
C ILE A 42 -3.52 -4.87 -11.38
N ASP A 43 -4.10 -3.80 -10.87
CA ASP A 43 -3.36 -2.82 -10.09
C ASP A 43 -3.48 -3.11 -8.58
N LEU A 44 -2.34 -3.06 -7.87
CA LEU A 44 -2.32 -3.08 -6.41
C LEU A 44 -2.55 -1.67 -5.89
N GLN A 45 -3.55 -1.52 -5.04
CA GLN A 45 -4.00 -0.24 -4.52
C GLN A 45 -3.99 -0.22 -2.99
N PHE A 46 -3.88 0.98 -2.45
CA PHE A 46 -3.85 1.29 -1.03
C PHE A 46 -4.95 2.28 -0.69
N GLN A 47 -5.66 2.03 0.42
CA GLN A 47 -6.57 2.99 1.03
C GLN A 47 -6.32 3.07 2.53
N TRP A 48 -6.41 4.27 3.09
CA TRP A 48 -6.36 4.49 4.52
C TRP A 48 -7.65 4.06 5.20
N ARG A 49 -7.53 3.62 6.46
CA ARG A 49 -8.66 3.27 7.33
C ARG A 49 -8.60 4.05 8.64
N TYR A 50 -9.75 4.53 9.07
CA TYR A 50 -9.92 5.35 10.26
C TYR A 50 -11.16 4.92 11.07
N ALA A 51 -11.21 5.34 12.34
CA ALA A 51 -12.31 5.04 13.24
C ALA A 51 -12.67 3.53 13.28
N GLY A 52 -11.65 2.67 13.27
CA GLY A 52 -11.83 1.21 13.10
C GLY A 52 -11.99 0.86 11.62
N PRO A 53 -13.16 0.38 11.14
CA PRO A 53 -13.26 -0.22 9.82
C PRO A 53 -13.64 0.74 8.68
N THR A 54 -13.60 2.06 8.90
CA THR A 54 -14.07 3.01 7.89
C THR A 54 -12.97 3.27 6.88
N THR A 55 -13.27 3.04 5.60
CA THR A 55 -12.33 3.28 4.50
C THR A 55 -12.49 4.70 4.00
N GLN A 56 -11.38 5.41 3.83
CA GLN A 56 -11.38 6.69 3.15
C GLN A 56 -11.46 6.45 1.63
N THR A 57 -12.41 7.10 0.96
CA THR A 57 -12.79 6.78 -0.43
C THR A 57 -12.58 7.94 -1.42
N SER A 58 -11.91 9.00 -1.01
CA SER A 58 -11.66 10.22 -1.80
C SER A 58 -10.45 10.97 -1.27
N ASP A 59 -10.01 12.01 -1.99
CA ASP A 59 -8.98 12.98 -1.58
C ASP A 59 -7.57 12.41 -1.43
N TYR A 60 -7.27 11.33 -2.17
CA TYR A 60 -5.91 10.81 -2.27
C TYR A 60 -5.14 11.58 -3.34
N TYR A 61 -3.93 12.02 -2.97
CA TYR A 61 -3.00 12.71 -3.84
C TYR A 61 -1.65 12.01 -3.81
N GLY A 62 -1.09 11.67 -4.97
CA GLY A 62 0.16 10.94 -5.02
C GLY A 62 0.54 10.47 -6.42
N ILE A 63 1.64 9.73 -6.48
CA ILE A 63 2.18 9.19 -7.72
C ILE A 63 2.89 7.87 -7.46
N VAL A 64 2.79 6.96 -8.43
CA VAL A 64 3.69 5.82 -8.57
C VAL A 64 4.44 5.92 -9.90
N VAL A 65 5.75 5.67 -9.83
CA VAL A 65 6.69 5.71 -10.96
C VAL A 65 7.42 4.36 -11.02
N PRO A 66 6.85 3.37 -11.73
CA PRO A 66 7.59 2.19 -12.13
C PRO A 66 8.67 2.52 -13.17
N THR A 67 9.83 1.89 -13.03
CA THR A 67 10.90 1.86 -14.04
C THR A 67 11.23 0.42 -14.34
N GLN A 68 11.17 0.06 -15.62
CA GLN A 68 11.37 -1.28 -16.13
C GLN A 68 12.86 -1.53 -16.40
N ARG A 69 13.27 -2.81 -16.52
CA ARG A 69 14.64 -3.20 -16.88
C ARG A 69 15.17 -2.52 -18.16
N GLY A 70 14.28 -2.17 -19.09
CA GLY A 70 14.60 -1.44 -20.33
C GLY A 70 14.75 0.07 -20.19
N ALA A 71 14.79 0.61 -18.96
CA ALA A 71 14.84 2.05 -18.66
C ALA A 71 13.62 2.86 -19.15
N SER A 72 12.52 2.19 -19.49
CA SER A 72 11.22 2.81 -19.68
C SER A 72 10.57 3.07 -18.32
N SER A 73 9.99 4.27 -18.15
CA SER A 73 9.21 4.63 -16.97
C SER A 73 7.81 5.06 -17.39
N THR A 74 6.82 4.65 -16.61
CA THR A 74 5.44 5.13 -16.71
C THR A 74 5.06 5.76 -15.39
N ASN A 75 4.06 6.63 -15.39
CA ASN A 75 3.57 7.28 -14.17
C ASN A 75 2.07 7.01 -14.02
N THR A 76 1.63 6.74 -12.80
CA THR A 76 0.20 6.77 -12.45
C THR A 76 0.01 7.78 -11.34
N VAL A 77 -0.81 8.79 -11.62
CA VAL A 77 -1.09 9.91 -10.71
C VAL A 77 -2.44 9.68 -10.04
N SER A 78 -2.48 9.86 -8.73
CA SER A 78 -3.70 10.01 -7.95
C SER A 78 -3.92 11.50 -7.72
N GLU A 79 -5.00 12.06 -8.27
CA GLU A 79 -5.41 13.45 -8.09
C GLU A 79 -6.88 13.45 -7.67
N ASN A 80 -7.15 13.80 -6.41
CA ASN A 80 -8.47 13.60 -5.80
C ASN A 80 -9.02 12.17 -6.04
N ALA A 81 -8.14 11.18 -6.00
CA ALA A 81 -8.51 9.79 -6.30
C ALA A 81 -9.23 9.16 -5.09
N ALA A 82 -9.84 8.00 -5.31
CA ALA A 82 -10.41 7.18 -4.24
C ALA A 82 -9.35 6.28 -3.55
N GLN A 83 -8.14 6.19 -4.10
CA GLN A 83 -7.05 5.34 -3.63
C GLN A 83 -5.68 5.81 -4.15
N LEU A 84 -4.61 5.22 -3.62
CA LEU A 84 -3.26 5.28 -4.19
C LEU A 84 -2.93 3.96 -4.90
N THR A 85 -2.34 4.03 -6.09
CA THR A 85 -1.77 2.85 -6.75
C THR A 85 -0.34 2.63 -6.25
N LEU A 86 -0.05 1.41 -5.79
CA LEU A 86 1.30 1.00 -5.33
C LEU A 86 2.07 0.24 -6.41
N CYS A 87 1.37 -0.50 -7.26
CA CYS A 87 1.93 -1.26 -8.37
C CYS A 87 0.92 -1.30 -9.51
N ASN A 88 1.36 -0.92 -10.70
CA ASN A 88 0.59 -1.16 -11.90
C ASN A 88 0.86 -2.57 -12.41
N ASN A 89 -0.17 -3.29 -12.85
CA ASN A 89 -0.02 -4.57 -13.54
C ASN A 89 0.78 -5.61 -12.70
N LEU A 90 0.23 -5.89 -11.51
CA LEU A 90 0.53 -7.05 -10.68
C LEU A 90 0.41 -8.34 -11.53
N GLN A 91 1.37 -9.24 -11.36
CA GLN A 91 1.45 -10.48 -12.12
C GLN A 91 0.94 -11.68 -11.35
N ALA A 92 0.59 -12.71 -12.11
CA ALA A 92 0.29 -14.01 -11.58
C ALA A 92 1.58 -14.79 -11.29
N SER A 93 1.46 -15.85 -10.50
CA SER A 93 2.55 -16.79 -10.25
C SER A 93 3.11 -17.35 -11.57
N PRO A 94 4.44 -17.51 -11.73
CA PRO A 94 5.47 -17.49 -10.67
C PRO A 94 6.01 -16.09 -10.29
N GLU A 95 5.62 -15.03 -11.00
CA GLU A 95 6.05 -13.68 -10.66
C GLU A 95 5.34 -13.15 -9.39
N TYR A 96 6.06 -12.31 -8.66
CA TYR A 96 5.54 -11.62 -7.49
C TYR A 96 5.98 -10.15 -7.48
N THR A 97 5.20 -9.35 -6.77
CA THR A 97 5.54 -7.97 -6.42
C THR A 97 5.83 -7.91 -4.93
N ALA A 98 6.96 -7.33 -4.56
CA ALA A 98 7.31 -7.11 -3.16
C ALA A 98 7.65 -5.64 -2.95
N GLY A 99 7.44 -5.11 -1.75
CA GLY A 99 7.78 -3.73 -1.49
C GLY A 99 7.71 -3.35 -0.02
N MET A 100 8.10 -2.12 0.24
CA MET A 100 8.10 -1.51 1.56
C MET A 100 7.46 -0.12 1.51
N ILE A 101 6.61 0.17 2.48
CA ILE A 101 5.89 1.44 2.63
C ILE A 101 6.27 2.03 3.97
N ASN A 102 6.88 3.20 3.97
CA ASN A 102 7.02 4.06 5.13
C ASN A 102 5.74 4.85 5.32
N VAL A 103 5.30 4.98 6.57
CA VAL A 103 4.06 5.66 6.95
C VAL A 103 4.35 6.61 8.11
N ASP A 104 3.81 7.82 8.02
CA ASP A 104 3.94 8.88 9.02
C ASP A 104 2.58 9.58 9.25
N ARG A 105 2.45 10.31 10.36
CA ARG A 105 1.25 11.09 10.74
C ARG A 105 -0.02 10.26 10.86
N VAL A 106 0.08 9.13 11.57
CA VAL A 106 -1.02 8.19 11.83
C VAL A 106 -1.16 7.90 13.33
N GLY A 107 -2.27 7.28 13.73
CA GLY A 107 -2.48 6.68 15.05
C GLY A 107 -2.84 7.64 16.19
N ASN A 108 -2.24 8.82 16.27
CA ASN A 108 -2.25 9.63 17.50
C ASN A 108 -3.14 10.89 17.45
N SER A 109 -3.22 11.54 16.30
CA SER A 109 -3.94 12.80 16.12
C SER A 109 -4.68 12.83 14.79
N SER A 110 -5.67 13.71 14.71
CA SER A 110 -6.30 14.04 13.43
C SER A 110 -5.30 14.79 12.56
N ASP A 111 -4.73 14.11 11.58
CA ASP A 111 -3.71 14.64 10.68
C ASP A 111 -3.86 14.03 9.27
N ASN A 112 -3.15 14.59 8.31
CA ASN A 112 -3.09 14.14 6.93
C ASN A 112 -1.95 13.11 6.82
N PRO A 113 -2.26 11.81 6.71
CA PRO A 113 -1.26 10.76 6.75
C PRO A 113 -0.43 10.77 5.46
N LEU A 114 0.83 10.36 5.60
CA LEU A 114 1.81 10.31 4.53
C LEU A 114 2.26 8.87 4.32
N LEU A 115 2.43 8.47 3.08
CA LEU A 115 3.14 7.24 2.74
C LEU A 115 4.13 7.45 1.61
N TRP A 116 5.24 6.70 1.66
CA TRP A 116 6.20 6.62 0.57
C TRP A 116 7.01 5.33 0.63
N GLY A 117 7.55 4.90 -0.49
CA GLY A 117 8.37 3.71 -0.50
C GLY A 117 8.70 3.23 -1.89
N ASN A 118 9.15 1.98 -1.94
CA ASN A 118 9.59 1.35 -3.15
C ASN A 118 9.23 -0.14 -3.17
N GLY A 119 9.19 -0.70 -4.37
CA GLY A 119 8.93 -2.11 -4.57
C GLY A 119 9.65 -2.69 -5.78
N PHE A 120 9.77 -4.00 -5.81
CA PHE A 120 10.18 -4.79 -6.95
C PHE A 120 8.95 -5.20 -7.76
N TRP A 121 9.03 -5.02 -9.08
CA TRP A 121 7.98 -5.37 -10.01
C TRP A 121 8.40 -6.61 -10.82
N GLY A 122 7.83 -7.76 -10.46
CA GLY A 122 8.22 -9.06 -11.01
C GLY A 122 8.19 -9.13 -12.54
N TYR A 123 7.14 -8.58 -13.17
CA TYR A 123 6.93 -8.68 -14.63
C TYR A 123 8.10 -8.15 -15.45
N TYR A 124 8.49 -6.91 -15.17
CA TYR A 124 9.52 -6.21 -15.93
C TYR A 124 10.90 -6.32 -15.28
N THR A 125 11.02 -7.08 -14.19
CA THR A 125 12.21 -7.07 -13.31
C THR A 125 12.57 -5.63 -12.94
N GLY A 126 11.54 -4.82 -12.69
CA GLY A 126 11.64 -3.38 -12.51
C GLY A 126 11.62 -2.97 -11.05
N PHE A 127 11.77 -1.68 -10.81
CA PHE A 127 11.51 -1.07 -9.51
C PHE A 127 10.34 -0.10 -9.60
N MET A 128 9.66 0.12 -8.49
CA MET A 128 8.58 1.10 -8.37
C MET A 128 8.94 2.02 -7.23
N ASN A 129 8.71 3.32 -7.41
CA ASN A 129 8.67 4.28 -6.31
C ASN A 129 7.25 4.82 -6.21
N TYR A 130 6.74 4.95 -5.01
CA TYR A 130 5.44 5.55 -4.77
C TYR A 130 5.51 6.50 -3.60
N GLY A 131 4.66 7.52 -3.65
CA GLY A 131 4.50 8.50 -2.59
C GLY A 131 3.13 9.15 -2.70
N GLY A 132 2.54 9.45 -1.57
CA GLY A 132 1.25 10.10 -1.53
C GLY A 132 0.83 10.47 -0.13
N TYR A 133 -0.21 11.29 -0.07
CA TYR A 133 -0.84 11.69 1.17
C TYR A 133 -2.35 11.69 0.99
N GLN A 134 -3.04 11.72 2.13
CA GLN A 134 -4.47 11.87 2.16
C GLN A 134 -4.85 13.26 2.64
N ASN A 135 -5.62 13.99 1.84
CA ASN A 135 -5.94 15.40 2.11
C ASN A 135 -7.15 15.61 3.03
N VAL A 136 -7.36 14.69 3.97
CA VAL A 136 -8.42 14.80 4.97
C VAL A 136 -7.82 14.44 6.32
N ALA A 137 -7.80 15.40 7.24
CA ALA A 137 -7.28 15.17 8.58
C ALA A 137 -8.19 14.19 9.34
N ARG A 138 -7.64 13.03 9.75
CA ARG A 138 -8.31 12.05 10.61
C ARG A 138 -7.29 11.28 11.43
N THR A 139 -7.76 10.61 12.48
CA THR A 139 -6.94 9.61 13.18
C THR A 139 -6.99 8.29 12.40
N TYR A 140 -6.01 8.08 11.54
CA TYR A 140 -5.87 6.85 10.75
C TYR A 140 -5.25 5.74 11.60
N THR A 141 -5.92 4.60 11.69
CA THR A 141 -5.54 3.47 12.56
C THR A 141 -5.22 2.21 11.77
N GLY A 142 -5.39 2.24 10.46
CA GLY A 142 -5.16 1.08 9.61
C GLY A 142 -5.13 1.42 8.13
N PHE A 143 -5.10 0.37 7.32
CA PHE A 143 -5.09 0.47 5.87
C PHE A 143 -5.77 -0.73 5.22
N LEU A 144 -6.09 -0.58 3.93
CA LEU A 144 -6.61 -1.60 3.05
C LEU A 144 -5.63 -1.77 1.90
N LEU A 145 -5.15 -2.99 1.69
CA LEU A 145 -4.57 -3.39 0.42
C LEU A 145 -5.67 -4.01 -0.42
N LYS A 146 -5.80 -3.61 -1.68
CA LYS A 146 -6.81 -4.16 -2.57
C LYS A 146 -6.31 -4.22 -4.00
N THR A 147 -6.97 -5.01 -4.81
CA THR A 147 -6.81 -4.95 -6.25
C THR A 147 -7.90 -4.08 -6.87
N ASP A 148 -7.63 -3.50 -8.04
CA ASP A 148 -8.64 -2.78 -8.82
C ASP A 148 -9.72 -3.73 -9.38
N SER A 149 -9.33 -4.98 -9.64
CA SER A 149 -10.17 -6.07 -10.10
C SER A 149 -9.59 -7.42 -9.66
N GLY A 150 -10.37 -8.50 -9.74
CA GLY A 150 -9.89 -9.85 -9.45
C GLY A 150 -9.49 -10.07 -7.98
N THR A 151 -8.50 -10.95 -7.75
CA THR A 151 -8.04 -11.33 -6.42
C THR A 151 -6.52 -11.49 -6.36
N MET A 152 -5.99 -11.41 -5.14
CA MET A 152 -4.57 -11.50 -4.82
C MET A 152 -4.30 -12.44 -3.64
N THR A 153 -3.08 -12.99 -3.65
CA THR A 153 -2.52 -13.85 -2.59
C THR A 153 -1.19 -13.26 -2.16
N GLY A 154 -0.89 -13.30 -0.86
CA GLY A 154 0.34 -12.71 -0.39
C GLY A 154 0.51 -12.71 1.11
N THR A 155 1.48 -11.90 1.53
CA THR A 155 1.80 -11.64 2.94
C THR A 155 2.01 -10.16 3.15
N TYR A 156 1.76 -9.71 4.38
CA TYR A 156 2.19 -8.40 4.85
C TYR A 156 2.78 -8.48 6.26
N SER A 157 3.56 -7.48 6.63
CA SER A 157 4.02 -7.26 8.01
C SER A 157 4.10 -5.77 8.29
N VAL A 158 3.64 -5.35 9.47
CA VAL A 158 3.67 -3.95 9.94
C VAL A 158 4.60 -3.85 11.13
N TYR A 159 5.43 -2.81 11.15
CA TYR A 159 6.39 -2.55 12.20
C TYR A 159 6.33 -1.08 12.64
N GLY A 160 6.41 -0.82 13.94
CA GLY A 160 6.68 0.50 14.49
C GLY A 160 8.18 0.78 14.50
N VAL A 161 8.61 1.97 14.06
CA VAL A 161 10.03 2.27 13.77
C VAL A 161 10.65 3.24 14.79
N SER A 162 10.00 4.39 15.03
CA SER A 162 10.47 5.43 15.95
C SER A 162 9.38 5.80 16.95
N ASN A 163 9.79 6.17 18.16
CA ASN A 163 8.97 6.95 19.10
C ASN A 163 9.37 8.41 18.92
#